data_AF-A0A2S7MVJ9-F1
#
_entry.id   AF-A0A2S7MVJ9-F1
#
_cell.length_a   1.000
_cell.length_b   1.000
_cell.length_c   1.000
_cell.angle_alpha   90.00
_cell.angle_beta   90.00
_cell.angle_gamma   90.00
#
_symmetry.space_group_name_H-M   'P 1'
#
loop_
_entity.id
_entity.type
_entity.pdbx_description
1 polymer ?
#
loop_
_entity_poly.entity_id
_entity_poly.type
_entity_poly.pdbx_seq_one_letter_code
_entity_poly.pdbx_strand_id
1 'polypeptide(L)'
;MLILMVNMFIAIGSFGLVIPILPDYLASIGEGGTAAGLMIAVFAGAQLVMSPIAGRWADQYGRRKMIIYGLIGLSLSALVFYLSNSIWILYFSRLLGGVGAAMLVPAIFAYIADITTLDQRAKGNSLISAAMSLGIVVGPGIGGYLAEIDLKLPLLVSAIVAFVAVIFSVILLKESRKPSDMEHMTGERESFFVSLASSVKKPYFVILLITLIMSLGLMAYESVLGLFVNDQYGASPKDIANMVTATGVVSVIAQLFIVDKIVNRFGESSVLILFIMVTALGYLISIFAGSYGAFFGITLIIFLGTSILRPVLNTLVSKMAGSEQGFAMGMNNAYMSIGNVLGPTIAGSLYDVNIIYPFVMGFAILLITLLLAYSWKRKGRFAVADS
;
A
#
# COMPACT_ATOMS: atom_id res chain seq x y z
N MET A 1 2.72 -0.34 -23.37
CA MET A 1 1.76 0.04 -22.31
C MET A 1 1.05 -1.16 -21.70
N LEU A 2 0.31 -1.97 -22.47
CA LEU A 2 -0.44 -3.13 -21.95
C LEU A 2 0.41 -4.08 -21.08
N ILE A 3 1.62 -4.44 -21.54
CA ILE A 3 2.50 -5.33 -20.77
C ILE A 3 2.91 -4.74 -19.40
N LEU A 4 3.06 -3.42 -19.31
CA LEU A 4 3.37 -2.73 -18.04
C LEU A 4 2.17 -2.76 -17.10
N MET A 5 0.95 -2.59 -17.64
CA MET A 5 -0.29 -2.74 -16.88
C MET A 5 -0.44 -4.16 -16.34
N VAL A 6 -0.21 -5.18 -17.18
CA VAL A 6 -0.27 -6.59 -16.77
C VAL A 6 0.77 -6.89 -15.67
N ASN A 7 2.02 -6.46 -15.85
CA ASN A 7 3.06 -6.67 -14.84
C ASN A 7 2.73 -5.98 -13.51
N MET A 8 2.16 -4.78 -13.56
CA MET A 8 1.72 -4.07 -12.36
C MET A 8 0.54 -4.78 -11.69
N PHE A 9 -0.46 -5.20 -12.47
CA PHE A 9 -1.60 -5.96 -11.97
C PHE A 9 -1.14 -7.24 -11.26
N ILE A 10 -0.23 -8.00 -11.88
CA ILE A 10 0.32 -9.23 -11.29
C ILE A 10 1.04 -8.92 -9.97
N ALA A 11 1.91 -7.91 -9.94
CA ALA A 11 2.66 -7.58 -8.74
C ALA A 11 1.78 -7.20 -7.55
N ILE A 12 0.74 -6.39 -7.79
CA ILE A 12 -0.18 -5.96 -6.75
C ILE A 12 -1.18 -7.06 -6.38
N GLY A 13 -1.67 -7.81 -7.37
CA GLY A 13 -2.54 -8.97 -7.16
C GLY A 13 -1.86 -10.05 -6.32
N SER A 14 -0.59 -10.34 -6.60
CA SER A 14 0.24 -11.30 -5.84
C SER A 14 0.34 -10.97 -4.35
N PHE A 15 0.44 -9.68 -4.01
CA PHE A 15 0.40 -9.24 -2.61
C PHE A 15 -0.98 -9.48 -1.99
N GLY A 16 -2.05 -9.14 -2.71
CA GLY A 16 -3.44 -9.32 -2.24
C GLY A 16 -3.88 -10.77 -2.05
N LEU A 17 -3.31 -11.72 -2.81
CA LEU A 17 -3.63 -13.16 -2.71
C LEU A 17 -3.35 -13.74 -1.31
N VAL A 18 -2.42 -13.15 -0.56
CA VAL A 18 -1.98 -13.65 0.74
C VAL A 18 -2.95 -13.28 1.86
N ILE A 19 -3.64 -12.14 1.74
CA ILE A 19 -4.46 -11.55 2.82
C ILE A 19 -5.54 -12.53 3.35
N PRO A 20 -6.41 -13.12 2.50
CA PRO A 20 -7.51 -13.95 2.98
C PRO A 20 -7.07 -15.27 3.60
N ILE A 21 -5.90 -15.79 3.22
CA ILE A 21 -5.40 -17.08 3.70
C ILE A 21 -4.57 -16.98 4.97
N LEU A 22 -4.09 -15.77 5.29
CA LEU A 22 -3.09 -15.56 6.33
C LEU A 22 -3.56 -16.04 7.72
N PRO A 23 -4.82 -15.83 8.16
CA PRO A 23 -5.27 -16.27 9.48
C PRO A 23 -5.19 -17.79 9.66
N ASP A 24 -5.92 -18.54 8.83
CA ASP A 24 -5.98 -20.00 8.92
C ASP A 24 -4.59 -20.63 8.70
N TYR A 25 -3.80 -20.06 7.80
CA TYR A 25 -2.46 -20.58 7.52
C TYR A 25 -1.50 -20.38 8.71
N LEU A 26 -1.48 -19.20 9.34
CA LEU A 26 -0.63 -18.97 10.51
C LEU A 26 -1.06 -19.82 11.70
N ALA A 27 -2.37 -19.94 11.93
CA ALA A 27 -2.92 -20.84 12.94
C ALA A 27 -2.46 -22.30 12.70
N SER A 28 -2.44 -22.76 11.44
CA SER A 28 -1.99 -24.12 11.10
C SER A 28 -0.53 -24.43 11.43
N ILE A 29 0.33 -23.40 11.55
CA ILE A 29 1.74 -23.53 11.92
C ILE A 29 2.04 -23.05 13.35
N GLY A 30 0.99 -22.78 14.15
CA GLY A 30 1.12 -22.35 15.54
C GLY A 30 1.55 -20.89 15.74
N GLU A 31 1.31 -20.04 14.75
CA GLU A 31 1.69 -18.63 14.73
C GLU A 31 0.45 -17.72 14.84
N GLY A 32 0.65 -16.47 15.26
CA GLY A 32 -0.43 -15.53 15.59
C GLY A 32 -0.33 -14.15 14.93
N GLY A 33 -0.84 -13.15 15.64
CA GLY A 33 -0.89 -11.75 15.23
C GLY A 33 0.48 -11.15 14.95
N THR A 34 1.49 -11.39 15.79
CA THR A 34 2.85 -10.89 15.55
C THR A 34 3.38 -11.39 14.21
N ALA A 35 3.16 -12.67 13.90
CA ALA A 35 3.57 -13.24 12.63
C ALA A 35 2.83 -12.62 11.44
N ALA A 36 1.52 -12.42 11.55
CA ALA A 36 0.72 -11.75 10.51
C ALA A 36 1.20 -10.33 10.24
N GLY A 37 1.43 -9.55 11.30
CA GLY A 37 1.96 -8.20 11.23
C GLY A 37 3.34 -8.15 10.57
N LEU A 38 4.25 -9.05 10.97
CA LEU A 38 5.59 -9.14 10.41
C LEU A 38 5.59 -9.60 8.94
N MET A 39 4.66 -10.45 8.51
CA MET A 39 4.55 -10.84 7.10
C MET A 39 4.34 -9.63 6.18
N ILE A 40 3.54 -8.67 6.62
CA ILE A 40 3.25 -7.44 5.88
C ILE A 40 4.41 -6.45 6.06
N ALA A 41 4.88 -6.26 7.30
CA ALA A 41 5.93 -5.29 7.61
C ALA A 41 7.27 -5.61 6.96
N VAL A 42 7.68 -6.88 6.91
CA VAL A 42 8.95 -7.30 6.27
C VAL A 42 8.90 -7.03 4.76
N PHE A 43 7.78 -7.30 4.11
CA PHE A 43 7.59 -6.99 2.69
C PHE A 43 7.67 -5.47 2.45
N ALA A 44 6.88 -4.69 3.20
CA ALA A 44 6.84 -3.23 3.07
C ALA A 44 8.19 -2.59 3.42
N GLY A 45 8.90 -3.13 4.42
CA GLY A 45 10.20 -2.63 4.88
C GLY A 45 11.30 -2.90 3.87
N ALA A 46 11.36 -4.12 3.33
CA ALA A 46 12.25 -4.43 2.22
C ALA A 46 11.97 -3.53 1.01
N GLN A 47 10.70 -3.30 0.68
CA GLN A 47 10.33 -2.41 -0.41
C GLN A 47 10.76 -0.96 -0.14
N LEU A 48 10.52 -0.43 1.06
CA LEU A 48 10.89 0.93 1.46
C LEU A 48 12.40 1.16 1.34
N VAL A 49 13.20 0.25 1.90
CA VAL A 49 14.67 0.37 1.91
C VAL A 49 15.26 0.20 0.51
N MET A 50 14.73 -0.75 -0.27
CA MET A 50 15.28 -1.06 -1.59
C MET A 50 14.80 -0.12 -2.69
N SER A 51 13.64 0.55 -2.57
CA SER A 51 13.08 1.37 -3.66
C SER A 51 14.01 2.50 -4.14
N PRO A 52 14.68 3.28 -3.27
CA PRO A 52 15.64 4.30 -3.72
C PRO A 52 16.85 3.69 -4.44
N ILE A 53 17.35 2.55 -3.96
CA ILE A 53 18.49 1.84 -4.54
C ILE A 53 18.11 1.28 -5.91
N ALA A 54 16.97 0.61 -5.98
CA ALA A 54 16.43 0.04 -7.20
C ALA A 54 16.06 1.10 -8.23
N GLY A 55 15.61 2.29 -7.81
CA GLY A 55 15.44 3.44 -8.70
C GLY A 55 16.76 3.87 -9.37
N ARG A 56 17.86 3.89 -8.62
CA ARG A 56 19.21 4.14 -9.19
C ARG A 56 19.65 3.03 -10.12
N TRP A 57 19.39 1.77 -9.77
CA TRP A 57 19.69 0.64 -10.64
C TRP A 57 18.84 0.63 -11.91
N ALA A 58 17.59 1.06 -11.85
CA ALA A 58 16.76 1.28 -13.02
C ALA A 58 17.40 2.33 -13.90
N ASP A 59 17.81 3.46 -13.30
CA ASP A 59 18.53 4.58 -13.93
C ASP A 59 19.80 4.14 -14.66
N GLN A 60 20.61 3.28 -14.04
CA GLN A 60 21.94 2.87 -14.51
C GLN A 60 21.95 1.62 -15.41
N TYR A 61 21.13 0.61 -15.12
CA TYR A 61 21.19 -0.70 -15.79
C TYR A 61 20.07 -0.94 -16.79
N GLY A 62 19.05 -0.08 -16.82
CA GLY A 62 17.91 -0.16 -17.74
C GLY A 62 16.61 -0.58 -17.05
N ARG A 63 15.48 -0.12 -17.61
CA ARG A 63 14.16 -0.25 -16.96
C ARG A 63 13.62 -1.65 -17.13
N ARG A 64 13.83 -2.18 -18.34
CA ARG A 64 13.44 -3.55 -18.69
C ARG A 64 14.06 -4.57 -17.74
N LYS A 65 15.37 -4.44 -17.45
CA LYS A 65 16.07 -5.37 -16.55
C LYS A 65 15.48 -5.35 -15.14
N MET A 66 15.25 -4.17 -14.57
CA MET A 66 14.66 -4.05 -13.24
C MET A 66 13.23 -4.60 -13.17
N ILE A 67 12.41 -4.40 -14.21
CA ILE A 67 11.08 -5.02 -14.28
C ILE A 67 11.19 -6.54 -14.29
N ILE A 68 12.08 -7.12 -15.12
CA ILE A 68 12.26 -8.57 -15.20
C ILE A 68 12.78 -9.15 -13.88
N TYR A 69 13.82 -8.55 -13.27
CA TYR A 69 14.34 -9.01 -11.98
C TYR A 69 13.32 -8.86 -10.85
N GLY A 70 12.52 -7.80 -10.88
CA GLY A 70 11.41 -7.62 -9.96
C GLY A 70 10.37 -8.73 -10.04
N LEU A 71 9.96 -9.10 -11.26
CA LEU A 71 9.04 -10.23 -11.48
C LEU A 71 9.64 -11.57 -11.04
N ILE A 72 10.93 -11.79 -11.29
CA ILE A 72 11.64 -12.99 -10.80
C ILE A 72 11.61 -13.04 -9.27
N GLY A 73 11.90 -11.92 -8.60
CA GLY A 73 11.84 -11.82 -7.14
C GLY A 73 10.45 -12.12 -6.59
N LEU A 74 9.39 -11.59 -7.21
CA LEU A 74 8.01 -11.87 -6.82
C LEU A 74 7.62 -13.34 -7.05
N SER A 75 8.02 -13.93 -8.17
CA SER A 75 7.77 -15.34 -8.48
C SER A 75 8.47 -16.27 -7.48
N LEU A 76 9.76 -16.03 -7.23
CA LEU A 76 10.54 -16.80 -6.27
C LEU A 76 10.01 -16.62 -4.83
N SER A 77 9.61 -15.40 -4.47
CA SER A 77 8.98 -15.12 -3.17
C SER A 77 7.73 -15.98 -2.95
N ALA A 78 6.82 -16.00 -3.93
CA ALA A 78 5.60 -16.79 -3.84
C ALA A 78 5.91 -18.31 -3.81
N LEU A 79 6.87 -18.77 -4.62
CA LEU A 79 7.29 -20.17 -4.64
C LEU A 79 7.92 -20.62 -3.32
N VAL A 80 8.83 -19.82 -2.75
CA VAL A 80 9.48 -20.13 -1.46
C VAL A 80 8.45 -20.21 -0.34
N PHE A 81 7.46 -19.31 -0.33
CA PHE A 81 6.37 -19.36 0.65
C PHE A 81 5.50 -20.60 0.48
N TYR A 82 5.19 -20.98 -0.77
CA TYR A 82 4.44 -22.21 -1.06
C TYR A 82 5.17 -23.46 -0.53
N LEU A 83 6.48 -23.57 -0.77
CA LEU A 83 7.27 -24.76 -0.48
C LEU A 83 7.62 -24.97 1.01
N SER A 84 7.42 -23.98 1.88
CA SER A 84 7.89 -24.06 3.27
C SER A 84 6.83 -23.67 4.29
N ASN A 85 6.84 -24.34 5.45
CA ASN A 85 6.00 -23.99 6.62
C ASN A 85 6.79 -23.30 7.73
N SER A 86 8.11 -23.10 7.55
CA SER A 86 8.94 -22.43 8.57
C SER A 86 8.72 -20.93 8.53
N ILE A 87 8.28 -20.34 9.65
CA ILE A 87 8.01 -18.90 9.75
C ILE A 87 9.19 -18.03 9.30
N TRP A 88 10.43 -18.45 9.58
CA TRP A 88 11.64 -17.75 9.15
C TRP A 88 11.82 -17.77 7.63
N ILE A 89 11.51 -18.89 6.98
CA ILE A 89 11.54 -19.01 5.52
C ILE A 89 10.41 -18.17 4.91
N LEU A 90 9.25 -18.10 5.56
CA LEU A 90 8.16 -17.24 5.14
C LEU A 90 8.55 -15.76 5.22
N TYR A 91 9.17 -15.30 6.30
CA TYR A 91 9.70 -13.92 6.39
C TYR A 91 10.75 -13.65 5.31
N PHE A 92 11.67 -14.59 5.07
CA PHE A 92 12.63 -14.47 3.99
C PHE A 92 11.95 -14.35 2.61
N SER A 93 10.87 -15.11 2.39
CA SER A 93 10.08 -14.99 1.17
C SER A 93 9.45 -13.60 1.05
N ARG A 94 8.94 -13.01 2.14
CA ARG A 94 8.37 -11.65 2.14
C ARG A 94 9.43 -10.60 1.85
N LEU A 95 10.63 -10.76 2.41
CA LEU A 95 11.78 -9.92 2.11
C LEU A 95 12.07 -9.95 0.60
N LEU A 96 12.18 -11.15 0.00
CA LEU A 96 12.42 -11.32 -1.43
C LEU A 96 11.33 -10.67 -2.29
N GLY A 97 10.08 -10.81 -1.87
CA GLY A 97 8.93 -10.18 -2.53
C GLY A 97 8.99 -8.65 -2.48
N GLY A 98 9.33 -8.08 -1.33
CA GLY A 98 9.50 -6.64 -1.15
C GLY A 98 10.64 -6.07 -1.99
N VAL A 99 11.77 -6.77 -2.07
CA VAL A 99 12.87 -6.42 -2.98
C VAL A 99 12.41 -6.48 -4.44
N GLY A 100 11.68 -7.53 -4.83
CA GLY A 100 11.13 -7.67 -6.17
C GLY A 100 10.18 -6.52 -6.52
N ALA A 101 9.28 -6.14 -5.61
CA ALA A 101 8.38 -5.01 -5.76
C ALA A 101 9.12 -3.66 -5.87
N ALA A 102 10.20 -3.47 -5.09
CA ALA A 102 11.05 -2.28 -5.16
C ALA A 102 11.78 -2.13 -6.50
N MET A 103 12.15 -3.24 -7.14
CA MET A 103 12.73 -3.23 -8.49
C MET A 103 11.68 -2.96 -9.57
N LEU A 104 10.50 -3.58 -9.43
CA LEU A 104 9.46 -3.53 -10.44
C LEU A 104 8.71 -2.19 -10.50
N VAL A 105 8.15 -1.75 -9.36
CA VAL A 105 7.15 -0.66 -9.35
C VAL A 105 7.76 0.67 -9.80
N PRO A 106 8.89 1.16 -9.26
CA PRO A 106 9.52 2.40 -9.72
C PRO A 106 9.97 2.30 -11.18
N ALA A 107 10.47 1.14 -11.61
CA ALA A 107 10.91 0.94 -12.98
C ALA A 107 9.76 1.02 -14.00
N ILE A 108 8.55 0.56 -13.65
CA ILE A 108 7.36 0.72 -14.50
C ILE A 108 7.00 2.20 -14.67
N PHE A 109 6.97 2.99 -13.57
CA PHE A 109 6.67 4.42 -13.66
C PHE A 109 7.76 5.18 -14.44
N ALA A 110 9.04 4.83 -14.25
CA ALA A 110 10.13 5.40 -15.04
C ALA A 110 10.02 5.03 -16.53
N TYR A 111 9.70 3.77 -16.84
CA TYR A 111 9.50 3.32 -18.22
C TYR A 111 8.40 4.14 -18.90
N ILE A 112 7.29 4.42 -18.21
CA ILE A 112 6.21 5.25 -18.75
C ILE A 112 6.67 6.68 -19.01
N ALA A 113 7.43 7.25 -18.09
CA ALA A 113 7.99 8.58 -18.27
C ALA A 113 8.93 8.66 -19.50
N ASP A 114 9.62 7.57 -19.83
CA ASP A 114 10.49 7.47 -21.01
C ASP A 114 9.70 7.33 -22.34
N ILE A 115 8.56 6.61 -22.34
CA ILE A 115 7.80 6.32 -23.57
C ILE A 115 6.59 7.24 -23.83
N THR A 116 6.32 8.20 -22.95
CA THR A 116 5.20 9.15 -23.08
C THR A 116 5.68 10.59 -23.15
N THR A 117 4.96 11.41 -23.91
CA THR A 117 5.14 12.88 -23.86
C THR A 117 4.63 13.44 -22.53
N LEU A 118 4.99 14.67 -22.20
CA LEU A 118 4.51 15.34 -20.98
C LEU A 118 2.98 15.35 -20.88
N ASP A 119 2.29 15.64 -21.97
CA ASP A 119 0.81 15.66 -22.03
C ASP A 119 0.19 14.27 -21.88
N GLN A 120 0.87 13.23 -22.35
CA GLN A 120 0.38 11.85 -22.29
C GLN A 120 0.76 11.14 -20.98
N ARG A 121 1.73 11.67 -20.23
CA ARG A 121 2.26 11.04 -19.01
C ARG A 121 1.21 10.86 -17.93
N ALA A 122 0.32 11.83 -17.76
CA ALA A 122 -0.80 11.74 -16.83
C ALA A 122 -1.71 10.53 -17.16
N LYS A 123 -2.06 10.36 -18.45
CA LYS A 123 -2.83 9.22 -18.95
C LYS A 123 -2.07 7.90 -18.81
N GLY A 124 -0.76 7.90 -19.01
CA GLY A 124 0.07 6.72 -18.76
C GLY A 124 0.02 6.28 -17.29
N ASN A 125 0.25 7.22 -16.38
CA ASN A 125 0.22 6.96 -14.94
C ASN A 125 -1.17 6.54 -14.44
N SER A 126 -2.25 7.09 -15.01
CA SER A 126 -3.61 6.70 -14.66
C SER A 126 -3.92 5.25 -15.05
N LEU A 127 -3.46 4.79 -16.21
CA LEU A 127 -3.63 3.40 -16.65
C LEU A 127 -2.90 2.39 -15.74
N ILE A 128 -1.71 2.74 -15.26
CA ILE A 128 -1.01 1.90 -14.26
C ILE A 128 -1.73 1.93 -12.92
N SER A 129 -2.19 3.09 -12.48
CA SER A 129 -2.95 3.20 -11.23
C SER A 129 -4.25 2.38 -11.28
N ALA A 130 -4.89 2.32 -12.46
CA ALA A 130 -6.04 1.45 -12.69
C ALA A 130 -5.66 -0.04 -12.61
N ALA A 131 -4.53 -0.45 -13.21
CA ALA A 131 -4.04 -1.82 -13.09
C ALA A 131 -3.68 -2.21 -11.64
N MET A 132 -3.08 -1.30 -10.87
CA MET A 132 -2.84 -1.50 -9.44
C MET A 132 -4.16 -1.71 -8.69
N SER A 133 -5.14 -0.84 -8.93
CA SER A 133 -6.44 -0.90 -8.26
C SER A 133 -7.18 -2.21 -8.57
N LEU A 134 -7.13 -2.66 -9.83
CA LEU A 134 -7.64 -3.96 -10.22
C LEU A 134 -6.92 -5.10 -9.49
N GLY A 135 -5.59 -5.03 -9.33
CA GLY A 135 -4.82 -6.01 -8.57
C GLY A 135 -5.24 -6.09 -7.10
N ILE A 136 -5.43 -4.93 -6.44
CA ILE A 136 -5.89 -4.84 -5.04
C ILE A 136 -7.27 -5.48 -4.87
N VAL A 137 -8.17 -5.27 -5.82
CA VAL A 137 -9.54 -5.81 -5.74
C VAL A 137 -9.59 -7.29 -6.10
N VAL A 138 -8.97 -7.68 -7.21
CA VAL A 138 -9.08 -9.03 -7.76
C VAL A 138 -8.21 -10.03 -7.01
N GLY A 139 -7.06 -9.59 -6.48
CA GLY A 139 -6.10 -10.44 -5.76
C GLY A 139 -6.74 -11.19 -4.58
N PRO A 140 -7.27 -10.50 -3.55
CA PRO A 140 -7.92 -11.14 -2.40
C PRO A 140 -9.10 -12.01 -2.82
N GLY A 141 -9.90 -11.56 -3.79
CA GLY A 141 -10.97 -12.34 -4.39
C GLY A 141 -10.47 -13.70 -4.86
N ILE A 142 -9.56 -13.74 -5.86
CA ILE A 142 -8.99 -15.00 -6.36
C ILE A 142 -8.34 -15.82 -5.24
N GLY A 143 -7.67 -15.17 -4.30
CA GLY A 143 -6.96 -15.82 -3.19
C GLY A 143 -7.88 -16.61 -2.28
N GLY A 144 -8.99 -16.01 -1.83
CA GLY A 144 -9.93 -16.69 -0.94
C GLY A 144 -10.63 -17.88 -1.58
N TYR A 145 -10.98 -17.79 -2.87
CA TYR A 145 -11.62 -18.91 -3.58
C TYR A 145 -10.64 -20.06 -3.87
N LEU A 146 -9.39 -19.76 -4.24
CA LEU A 146 -8.37 -20.80 -4.43
C LEU A 146 -8.02 -21.50 -3.10
N ALA A 147 -8.12 -20.79 -1.98
CA ALA A 147 -7.86 -21.33 -0.64
C ALA A 147 -8.87 -22.39 -0.19
N GLU A 148 -10.07 -22.45 -0.79
CA GLU A 148 -11.04 -23.53 -0.53
C GLU A 148 -10.53 -24.90 -1.00
N ILE A 149 -9.64 -24.92 -2.00
CA ILE A 149 -9.03 -26.16 -2.51
C ILE A 149 -7.82 -26.54 -1.64
N ASP A 150 -6.91 -25.58 -1.46
CA ASP A 150 -5.73 -25.72 -0.59
C ASP A 150 -5.26 -24.32 -0.17
N LEU A 151 -4.94 -24.15 1.12
CA LEU A 151 -4.57 -22.84 1.70
C LEU A 151 -3.39 -22.17 1.00
N LYS A 152 -2.47 -22.94 0.43
CA LYS A 152 -1.27 -22.42 -0.25
C LYS A 152 -1.39 -22.36 -1.76
N LEU A 153 -2.45 -22.92 -2.35
CA LEU A 153 -2.69 -22.85 -3.79
C LEU A 153 -2.63 -21.42 -4.35
N PRO A 154 -3.15 -20.36 -3.69
CA PRO A 154 -3.00 -18.99 -4.17
C PRO A 154 -1.54 -18.58 -4.41
N LEU A 155 -0.61 -19.07 -3.58
CA LEU A 155 0.81 -18.73 -3.64
C LEU A 155 1.50 -19.48 -4.78
N LEU A 156 1.12 -20.73 -5.04
CA LEU A 156 1.59 -21.47 -6.22
C LEU A 156 1.12 -20.81 -7.51
N VAL A 157 -0.17 -20.44 -7.58
CA VAL A 157 -0.74 -19.75 -8.75
C VAL A 157 -0.04 -18.41 -8.97
N SER A 158 0.18 -17.64 -7.89
CA SER A 158 0.95 -16.40 -7.95
C SER A 158 2.36 -16.62 -8.51
N ALA A 159 3.07 -17.66 -8.05
CA ALA A 159 4.42 -17.98 -8.51
C ALA A 159 4.45 -18.29 -10.02
N ILE A 160 3.50 -19.10 -10.50
CA ILE A 160 3.37 -19.48 -11.91
C ILE A 160 3.02 -18.27 -12.77
N VAL A 161 2.02 -17.48 -12.37
CA VAL A 161 1.58 -16.29 -13.12
C VAL A 161 2.70 -15.25 -13.21
N ALA A 162 3.41 -15.00 -12.11
CA ALA A 162 4.58 -14.11 -12.11
C ALA A 162 5.71 -14.65 -12.99
N PHE A 163 5.96 -15.97 -12.99
CA PHE A 163 6.96 -16.59 -13.85
C PHE A 163 6.60 -16.48 -15.34
N VAL A 164 5.34 -16.70 -15.69
CA VAL A 164 4.83 -16.48 -17.05
C VAL A 164 5.02 -15.02 -17.47
N ALA A 165 4.77 -14.07 -16.57
CA ALA A 165 5.03 -12.65 -16.83
C ALA A 165 6.53 -12.33 -17.04
N VAL A 166 7.44 -13.05 -16.36
CA VAL A 166 8.89 -12.99 -16.64
C VAL A 166 9.14 -13.38 -18.09
N ILE A 167 8.63 -14.53 -18.55
CA ILE A 167 8.83 -15.01 -19.92
C ILE A 167 8.32 -13.98 -20.94
N PHE A 168 7.08 -13.50 -20.76
CA PHE A 168 6.51 -12.48 -21.66
C PHE A 168 7.30 -11.18 -21.63
N SER A 169 7.76 -10.73 -20.46
CA SER A 169 8.58 -9.51 -20.35
C SER A 169 9.95 -9.68 -20.99
N VAL A 170 10.58 -10.86 -20.89
CA VAL A 170 11.84 -11.16 -21.59
C VAL A 170 11.64 -11.09 -23.11
N ILE A 171 10.55 -11.64 -23.63
CA ILE A 171 10.31 -11.72 -25.09
C ILE A 171 9.82 -10.40 -25.68
N LEU A 172 8.85 -9.74 -25.03
CA LEU A 172 8.08 -8.64 -25.62
C LEU A 172 8.47 -7.25 -25.12
N LEU A 173 8.97 -7.12 -23.89
CA LEU A 173 9.35 -5.81 -23.34
C LEU A 173 10.69 -5.40 -23.95
N LYS A 174 10.74 -4.24 -24.60
CA LYS A 174 11.98 -3.64 -25.12
C LYS A 174 12.61 -2.73 -24.07
N GLU A 175 13.86 -2.36 -24.24
CA GLU A 175 14.46 -1.32 -23.37
C GLU A 175 13.91 0.05 -23.79
N SER A 176 13.49 0.87 -22.82
CA SER A 176 12.92 2.21 -23.10
C SER A 176 14.01 3.24 -23.36
N ARG A 177 15.18 3.08 -22.73
CA ARG A 177 16.31 4.00 -22.85
C ARG A 177 17.34 3.57 -23.89
N LYS A 178 17.95 4.56 -24.52
CA LYS A 178 19.15 4.34 -25.35
C LYS A 178 20.39 4.28 -24.45
N PRO A 179 21.44 3.52 -24.83
CA PRO A 179 22.68 3.44 -24.05
C PRO A 179 23.33 4.81 -23.74
N SER A 180 23.22 5.76 -24.67
CA SER A 180 23.72 7.14 -24.53
C SER A 180 23.09 7.92 -23.36
N ASP A 181 21.85 7.59 -22.98
CA ASP A 181 21.12 8.30 -21.93
C ASP A 181 21.52 7.80 -20.52
N MET A 182 22.29 6.72 -20.43
CA MET A 182 22.70 6.10 -19.15
C MET A 182 24.07 6.58 -18.65
N GLU A 183 24.90 7.16 -19.51
CA GLU A 183 26.24 7.68 -19.16
C GLU A 183 26.21 9.03 -18.41
N HIS A 184 25.13 9.81 -18.54
CA HIS A 184 25.06 11.20 -18.03
C HIS A 184 24.42 11.38 -16.64
N MET A 185 24.16 10.31 -15.88
CA MET A 185 23.36 10.39 -14.63
C MET A 185 24.13 10.08 -13.34
N THR A 186 25.43 10.37 -13.28
CA THR A 186 26.27 10.24 -12.06
C THR A 186 26.18 11.44 -11.10
N GLY A 187 25.11 12.25 -11.17
CA GLY A 187 24.92 13.36 -10.22
C GLY A 187 24.76 12.87 -8.78
N GLU A 188 25.40 13.54 -7.83
CA GLU A 188 25.22 13.29 -6.39
C GLU A 188 23.76 13.58 -6.01
N ARG A 189 22.96 12.53 -5.88
CA ARG A 189 21.63 12.62 -5.26
C ARG A 189 21.81 12.59 -3.74
N GLU A 190 21.18 13.52 -3.04
CA GLU A 190 21.13 13.52 -1.57
C GLU A 190 20.68 12.15 -1.04
N SER A 191 21.31 11.72 0.04
CA SER A 191 20.95 10.49 0.73
C SER A 191 19.50 10.55 1.22
N PHE A 192 18.76 9.44 1.09
CA PHE A 192 17.39 9.31 1.57
C PHE A 192 17.22 9.81 3.03
N PHE A 193 18.18 9.49 3.90
CA PHE A 193 18.16 9.91 5.30
C PHE A 193 18.35 11.42 5.48
N VAL A 194 19.15 12.05 4.61
CA VAL A 194 19.35 13.51 4.60
C VAL A 194 18.07 14.21 4.16
N SER A 195 17.41 13.70 3.12
CA SER A 195 16.09 14.19 2.67
C SER A 195 15.03 14.07 3.78
N LEU A 196 15.03 12.95 4.52
CA LEU A 196 14.11 12.76 5.63
C LEU A 196 14.38 13.77 6.76
N ALA A 197 15.64 13.98 7.12
CA ALA A 197 16.04 14.95 8.15
C ALA A 197 15.75 16.40 7.73
N SER A 198 15.88 16.75 6.45
CA SER A 198 15.57 18.10 5.97
C SER A 198 14.06 18.36 5.89
N SER A 199 13.25 17.31 5.69
CA SER A 199 11.78 17.41 5.59
C SER A 199 11.11 17.97 6.85
N VAL A 200 11.71 17.79 8.04
CA VAL A 200 11.11 18.23 9.33
C VAL A 200 11.04 19.75 9.48
N LYS A 201 11.86 20.47 8.71
CA LYS A 201 11.92 21.94 8.72
C LYS A 201 11.00 22.58 7.67
N LYS A 202 10.34 21.76 6.84
CA LYS A 202 9.51 22.24 5.73
C LYS A 202 8.12 22.67 6.21
N PRO A 203 7.47 23.64 5.55
CA PRO A 203 6.15 24.15 5.97
C PRO A 203 5.03 23.10 5.94
N TYR A 204 5.17 22.06 5.10
CA TYR A 204 4.24 20.94 4.96
C TYR A 204 4.55 19.75 5.89
N PHE A 205 5.52 19.87 6.80
CA PHE A 205 5.92 18.77 7.69
C PHE A 205 4.75 18.18 8.51
N VAL A 206 3.83 19.01 8.97
CA VAL A 206 2.67 18.52 9.74
C VAL A 206 1.73 17.68 8.86
N ILE A 207 1.61 17.94 7.55
CA ILE A 207 0.86 17.03 6.65
C ILE A 207 1.61 15.71 6.53
N LEU A 208 2.94 15.73 6.40
CA LEU A 208 3.75 14.50 6.36
C LEU A 208 3.57 13.66 7.63
N LEU A 209 3.51 14.30 8.80
CA LEU A 209 3.19 13.62 10.06
C LEU A 209 1.78 13.04 10.05
N ILE A 210 0.76 13.80 9.62
CA ILE A 210 -0.61 13.30 9.49
C ILE A 210 -0.62 12.08 8.55
N THR A 211 0.05 12.15 7.40
CA THR A 211 0.20 11.05 6.45
C THR A 211 0.81 9.82 7.12
N LEU A 212 1.92 9.96 7.85
CA LEU A 212 2.56 8.86 8.57
C LEU A 212 1.60 8.21 9.58
N ILE A 213 0.99 9.03 10.44
CA ILE A 213 0.13 8.58 11.53
C ILE A 213 -1.12 7.86 10.96
N MET A 214 -1.68 8.39 9.88
CA MET A 214 -2.81 7.77 9.17
C MET A 214 -2.41 6.46 8.48
N SER A 215 -1.26 6.43 7.79
CA SER A 215 -0.77 5.21 7.13
C SER A 215 -0.49 4.11 8.14
N LEU A 216 0.07 4.46 9.31
CA LEU A 216 0.30 3.56 10.43
C LEU A 216 -1.03 2.99 10.94
N GLY A 217 -2.02 3.84 11.27
CA GLY A 217 -3.31 3.39 11.78
C GLY A 217 -4.08 2.51 10.79
N LEU A 218 -4.10 2.90 9.51
CA LEU A 218 -4.77 2.16 8.45
C LEU A 218 -4.14 0.79 8.23
N MET A 219 -2.81 0.72 8.08
CA MET A 219 -2.12 -0.54 7.86
C MET A 219 -2.12 -1.44 9.10
N ALA A 220 -2.12 -0.85 10.30
CA ALA A 220 -2.35 -1.58 11.53
C ALA A 220 -3.70 -2.32 11.47
N TYR A 221 -4.79 -1.63 11.15
CA TYR A 221 -6.12 -2.22 11.01
C TYR A 221 -6.15 -3.29 9.92
N GLU A 222 -5.66 -2.98 8.73
CA GLU A 222 -5.68 -3.91 7.58
C GLU A 222 -4.89 -5.19 7.85
N SER A 223 -3.76 -5.08 8.57
CA SER A 223 -2.89 -6.23 8.85
C SER A 223 -3.50 -7.30 9.75
N VAL A 224 -4.39 -6.90 10.67
CA VAL A 224 -5.05 -7.82 11.61
C VAL A 224 -6.52 -8.04 11.28
N LEU A 225 -7.04 -7.36 10.25
CA LEU A 225 -8.45 -7.41 9.86
C LEU A 225 -8.92 -8.85 9.62
N GLY A 226 -8.17 -9.61 8.83
CA GLY A 226 -8.48 -11.01 8.52
C GLY A 226 -8.44 -11.89 9.76
N LEU A 227 -7.43 -11.70 10.62
CA LEU A 227 -7.29 -12.45 11.87
C LEU A 227 -8.47 -12.16 12.80
N PHE A 228 -8.83 -10.88 12.97
CA PHE A 228 -9.91 -10.47 13.85
C PHE A 228 -11.24 -11.10 13.44
N VAL A 229 -11.61 -11.05 12.16
CA VAL A 229 -12.90 -11.62 11.75
C VAL A 229 -12.91 -13.15 11.78
N ASN A 230 -11.75 -13.79 11.60
CA ASN A 230 -11.59 -15.24 11.76
C ASN A 230 -11.74 -15.64 13.23
N ASP A 231 -10.99 -15.03 14.14
CA ASP A 231 -11.01 -15.35 15.57
C ASP A 231 -12.34 -14.98 16.23
N GLN A 232 -12.89 -13.81 15.91
CA GLN A 232 -14.09 -13.27 16.57
C GLN A 232 -15.40 -13.85 16.00
N TYR A 233 -15.44 -14.17 14.70
CA TYR A 233 -16.68 -14.57 14.01
C TYR A 233 -16.58 -15.91 13.27
N GLY A 234 -15.43 -16.58 13.26
CA GLY A 234 -15.22 -17.80 12.50
C GLY A 234 -15.23 -17.57 10.98
N ALA A 235 -14.88 -16.36 10.51
CA ALA A 235 -14.92 -16.02 9.10
C ALA A 235 -13.92 -16.86 8.29
N SER A 236 -14.41 -17.47 7.20
CA SER A 236 -13.57 -18.27 6.30
C SER A 236 -12.67 -17.38 5.41
N PRO A 237 -11.67 -17.96 4.72
CA PRO A 237 -10.86 -17.23 3.74
C PRO A 237 -11.71 -16.54 2.66
N LYS A 238 -12.83 -17.16 2.28
CA LYS A 238 -13.78 -16.59 1.33
C LYS A 238 -14.54 -15.40 1.89
N ASP A 239 -14.92 -15.43 3.16
CA ASP A 239 -15.58 -14.30 3.82
C ASP A 239 -14.63 -13.09 3.88
N ILE A 240 -13.37 -13.33 4.29
CA ILE A 240 -12.32 -12.31 4.29
C ILE A 240 -12.10 -11.76 2.89
N ALA A 241 -12.00 -12.63 1.89
CA ALA A 241 -11.83 -12.24 0.49
C ALA A 241 -13.01 -11.37 0.00
N ASN A 242 -14.25 -11.75 0.30
CA ASN A 242 -15.43 -10.97 -0.06
C ASN A 242 -15.40 -9.58 0.60
N MET A 243 -15.03 -9.51 1.89
CA MET A 243 -14.91 -8.25 2.62
C MET A 243 -13.84 -7.34 2.01
N VAL A 244 -12.62 -7.82 1.80
CA VAL A 244 -11.51 -7.04 1.25
C VAL A 244 -11.76 -6.64 -0.21
N THR A 245 -12.35 -7.53 -1.01
CA THR A 245 -12.74 -7.22 -2.39
C THR A 245 -13.79 -6.11 -2.42
N ALA A 246 -14.81 -6.20 -1.56
CA ALA A 246 -15.88 -5.19 -1.48
C ALA A 246 -15.35 -3.82 -1.01
N THR A 247 -14.47 -3.78 -0.02
CA THR A 247 -13.85 -2.51 0.42
C THR A 247 -13.00 -1.90 -0.69
N GLY A 248 -12.27 -2.71 -1.46
CA GLY A 248 -11.53 -2.26 -2.64
C GLY A 248 -12.44 -1.66 -3.72
N VAL A 249 -13.54 -2.35 -4.08
CA VAL A 249 -14.51 -1.86 -5.07
C VAL A 249 -15.13 -0.54 -4.62
N VAL A 250 -15.60 -0.47 -3.37
CA VAL A 250 -16.20 0.75 -2.81
C VAL A 250 -15.18 1.90 -2.79
N SER A 251 -13.92 1.62 -2.45
CA SER A 251 -12.85 2.63 -2.46
C SER A 251 -12.60 3.18 -3.87
N VAL A 252 -12.56 2.32 -4.89
CA VAL A 252 -12.38 2.74 -6.29
C VAL A 252 -13.57 3.59 -6.76
N ILE A 253 -14.79 3.17 -6.46
CA ILE A 253 -16.00 3.94 -6.81
C ILE A 253 -15.99 5.30 -6.11
N ALA A 254 -15.67 5.35 -4.82
CA ALA A 254 -15.57 6.59 -4.07
C ALA A 254 -14.50 7.53 -4.65
N GLN A 255 -13.33 6.99 -4.97
CA GLN A 255 -12.24 7.76 -5.56
C GLN A 255 -12.63 8.38 -6.92
N LEU A 256 -13.36 7.64 -7.76
CA LEU A 256 -13.73 8.10 -9.11
C LEU A 256 -14.90 9.08 -9.12
N PHE A 257 -15.89 8.92 -8.23
CA PHE A 257 -17.17 9.63 -8.36
C PHE A 257 -17.51 10.57 -7.20
N ILE A 258 -16.87 10.39 -6.04
CA ILE A 258 -17.25 11.08 -4.79
C ILE A 258 -16.21 12.14 -4.40
N VAL A 259 -14.91 11.83 -4.48
CA VAL A 259 -13.83 12.68 -3.96
C VAL A 259 -13.91 14.11 -4.49
N ASP A 260 -13.86 14.31 -5.82
CA ASP A 260 -13.83 15.64 -6.42
C ASP A 260 -15.07 16.47 -6.06
N LYS A 261 -16.25 15.84 -6.00
CA LYS A 261 -17.51 16.52 -5.68
C LYS A 261 -17.52 17.04 -4.24
N ILE A 262 -17.02 16.24 -3.30
CA ILE A 262 -17.01 16.63 -1.88
C ILE A 262 -15.90 17.67 -1.64
N VAL A 263 -14.71 17.47 -2.20
CA VAL A 263 -13.59 18.42 -2.06
C VAL A 263 -13.95 19.79 -2.63
N ASN A 264 -14.49 19.85 -3.85
CA ASN A 264 -14.90 21.13 -4.46
C ASN A 264 -16.02 21.84 -3.69
N ARG A 265 -16.85 21.10 -2.93
CA ARG A 265 -17.96 21.67 -2.17
C ARG A 265 -17.56 22.16 -0.77
N PHE A 266 -16.64 21.46 -0.10
CA PHE A 266 -16.34 21.68 1.31
C PHE A 266 -14.89 22.11 1.60
N GLY A 267 -14.00 22.03 0.61
CA GLY A 267 -12.57 22.29 0.73
C GLY A 267 -11.79 21.14 1.36
N GLU A 268 -10.52 21.02 1.01
CA GLU A 268 -9.62 19.93 1.41
C GLU A 268 -9.52 19.80 2.93
N SER A 269 -9.35 20.91 3.65
CA SER A 269 -9.18 20.89 5.11
C SER A 269 -10.42 20.40 5.87
N SER A 270 -11.62 20.75 5.41
CA SER A 270 -12.88 20.29 6.01
C SER A 270 -13.10 18.80 5.73
N VAL A 271 -12.83 18.37 4.50
CA VAL A 271 -12.96 16.96 4.10
C VAL A 271 -11.97 16.10 4.88
N LEU A 272 -10.73 16.55 5.03
CA LEU A 272 -9.72 15.87 5.85
C LEU A 272 -10.22 15.59 7.27
N ILE A 273 -10.67 16.63 7.98
CA ILE A 273 -11.14 16.51 9.38
C ILE A 273 -12.37 15.60 9.47
N LEU A 274 -13.34 15.79 8.58
CA LEU A 274 -14.57 14.98 8.57
C LEU A 274 -14.25 13.49 8.40
N PHE A 275 -13.43 13.14 7.42
CA PHE A 275 -13.17 11.74 7.14
C PHE A 275 -12.18 11.10 8.13
N ILE A 276 -11.27 11.85 8.75
CA ILE A 276 -10.53 11.35 9.92
C ILE A 276 -11.50 11.01 11.05
N MET A 277 -12.49 11.87 11.32
CA MET A 277 -13.50 11.63 12.36
C MET A 277 -14.36 10.41 12.03
N VAL A 278 -14.83 10.27 10.78
CA VAL A 278 -15.60 9.10 10.32
C VAL A 278 -14.78 7.82 10.50
N THR A 279 -13.51 7.82 10.10
CA THR A 279 -12.64 6.65 10.27
C THR A 279 -12.39 6.34 11.75
N ALA A 280 -12.12 7.35 12.60
CA ALA A 280 -11.93 7.17 14.03
C ALA A 280 -13.17 6.57 14.70
N LEU A 281 -14.36 7.10 14.41
CA LEU A 281 -15.62 6.55 14.92
C LEU A 281 -15.85 5.13 14.40
N GLY A 282 -15.50 4.84 13.15
CA GLY A 282 -15.53 3.48 12.60
C GLY A 282 -14.71 2.50 13.43
N TYR A 283 -13.47 2.87 13.81
CA TYR A 283 -12.60 2.02 14.63
C TYR A 283 -13.18 1.82 16.04
N LEU A 284 -13.77 2.86 16.63
CA LEU A 284 -14.40 2.73 17.94
C LEU A 284 -15.63 1.82 17.88
N ILE A 285 -16.49 1.99 16.87
CA ILE A 285 -17.73 1.22 16.72
C ILE A 285 -17.42 -0.23 16.34
N SER A 286 -16.36 -0.50 15.58
CA SER A 286 -15.97 -1.87 15.18
C SER A 286 -15.66 -2.77 16.38
N ILE A 287 -15.17 -2.21 17.49
CA ILE A 287 -14.92 -2.93 18.74
C ILE A 287 -16.21 -3.53 19.33
N PHE A 288 -17.34 -2.87 19.12
CA PHE A 288 -18.64 -3.28 19.67
C PHE A 288 -19.50 -4.03 18.64
N ALA A 289 -18.94 -4.41 17.49
CA ALA A 289 -19.67 -5.11 16.46
C ALA A 289 -20.01 -6.55 16.91
N GLY A 290 -21.29 -6.81 17.18
CA GLY A 290 -21.76 -8.12 17.66
C GLY A 290 -21.89 -9.20 16.58
N SER A 291 -21.62 -8.90 15.32
CA SER A 291 -21.70 -9.86 14.22
C SER A 291 -20.78 -9.50 13.06
N TYR A 292 -20.40 -10.51 12.26
CA TYR A 292 -19.63 -10.33 11.03
C TYR A 292 -20.26 -9.29 10.08
N GLY A 293 -21.58 -9.36 9.88
CA GLY A 293 -22.27 -8.42 8.98
C GLY A 293 -22.20 -6.96 9.45
N ALA A 294 -22.33 -6.72 10.76
CA ALA A 294 -22.18 -5.39 11.33
C ALA A 294 -20.73 -4.87 11.17
N PHE A 295 -19.75 -5.72 11.49
CA PHE A 295 -18.34 -5.40 11.35
C PHE A 295 -17.93 -5.13 9.90
N PHE A 296 -18.45 -5.92 8.95
CA PHE A 296 -18.25 -5.72 7.52
C PHE A 296 -18.82 -4.35 7.07
N GLY A 297 -20.05 -4.02 7.46
CA GLY A 297 -20.64 -2.70 7.16
C GLY A 297 -19.80 -1.53 7.69
N ILE A 298 -19.30 -1.64 8.92
CA ILE A 298 -18.40 -0.64 9.52
C ILE A 298 -17.08 -0.54 8.76
N THR A 299 -16.51 -1.69 8.37
CA THR A 299 -15.27 -1.76 7.59
C THR A 299 -15.42 -1.08 6.22
N LEU A 300 -16.57 -1.24 5.54
CA LEU A 300 -16.85 -0.52 4.30
C LEU A 300 -16.82 1.00 4.50
N ILE A 301 -17.37 1.51 5.60
CA ILE A 301 -17.35 2.94 5.93
C ILE A 301 -15.93 3.42 6.23
N ILE A 302 -15.15 2.63 6.98
CA ILE A 302 -13.74 2.90 7.28
C ILE A 302 -12.93 3.07 5.98
N PHE A 303 -13.01 2.08 5.07
CA PHE A 303 -12.26 2.10 3.82
C PHE A 303 -12.76 3.17 2.85
N LEU A 304 -14.06 3.46 2.83
CA LEU A 304 -14.59 4.60 2.08
C LEU A 304 -13.99 5.92 2.61
N GLY A 305 -13.93 6.11 3.92
CA GLY A 305 -13.30 7.29 4.52
C GLY A 305 -11.82 7.41 4.16
N THR A 306 -11.06 6.33 4.27
CA THR A 306 -9.62 6.34 3.98
C THR A 306 -9.32 6.54 2.50
N SER A 307 -10.17 6.06 1.59
CA SER A 307 -10.04 6.28 0.15
C SER A 307 -10.12 7.76 -0.25
N ILE A 308 -10.89 8.55 0.51
CA ILE A 308 -11.04 10.00 0.30
C ILE A 308 -9.87 10.78 0.91
N LEU A 309 -9.34 10.30 2.04
CA LEU A 309 -8.27 10.98 2.77
C LEU A 309 -6.95 11.02 1.98
N ARG A 310 -6.63 9.97 1.23
CA ARG A 310 -5.35 9.88 0.50
C ARG A 310 -5.19 10.94 -0.61
N PRO A 311 -6.16 11.15 -1.53
CA PRO A 311 -6.11 12.27 -2.48
C PRO A 311 -6.02 13.63 -1.79
N VAL A 312 -6.78 13.84 -0.72
CA VAL A 312 -6.79 15.12 0.03
C VAL A 312 -5.41 15.42 0.62
N LEU A 313 -4.76 14.45 1.25
CA LEU A 313 -3.40 14.61 1.78
C LEU A 313 -2.40 14.91 0.67
N ASN A 314 -2.46 14.19 -0.45
CA ASN A 314 -1.58 14.45 -1.60
C ASN A 314 -1.75 15.88 -2.13
N THR A 315 -2.99 16.36 -2.28
CA THR A 315 -3.27 17.72 -2.72
C THR A 315 -2.73 18.76 -1.74
N LEU A 316 -2.95 18.56 -0.44
CA LEU A 316 -2.45 19.48 0.60
C LEU A 316 -0.92 19.56 0.61
N VAL A 317 -0.22 18.42 0.53
CA VAL A 317 1.26 18.41 0.39
C VAL A 317 1.67 19.16 -0.87
N SER A 318 1.03 18.89 -2.00
CA SER A 318 1.37 19.50 -3.29
C SER A 318 1.23 21.02 -3.27
N LYS A 319 0.10 21.53 -2.76
CA LYS A 319 -0.19 22.97 -2.69
C LYS A 319 0.77 23.69 -1.75
N MET A 320 1.04 23.11 -0.57
CA MET A 320 1.95 23.71 0.41
C MET A 320 3.43 23.66 -0.02
N ALA A 321 3.81 22.75 -0.91
CA ALA A 321 5.19 22.60 -1.37
C ALA A 321 5.61 23.64 -2.42
N GLY A 322 4.67 24.29 -3.11
CA GLY A 322 4.99 25.28 -4.13
C GLY A 322 5.91 24.74 -5.22
N SER A 323 7.14 25.25 -5.30
CA SER A 323 8.15 24.82 -6.28
C SER A 323 8.84 23.48 -5.94
N GLU A 324 8.72 22.97 -4.71
CA GLU A 324 9.39 21.74 -4.26
C GLU A 324 8.46 20.50 -4.29
N GLN A 325 7.42 20.49 -5.13
CA GLN A 325 6.41 19.41 -5.17
C GLN A 325 7.00 18.01 -5.32
N GLY A 326 8.02 17.83 -6.16
CA GLY A 326 8.66 16.53 -6.36
C GLY A 326 9.31 15.99 -5.08
N PHE A 327 10.04 16.85 -4.35
CA PHE A 327 10.63 16.50 -3.06
C PHE A 327 9.55 16.22 -2.02
N ALA A 328 8.54 17.09 -1.93
CA ALA A 328 7.44 16.94 -0.97
C ALA A 328 6.63 15.66 -1.18
N MET A 329 6.32 15.30 -2.43
CA MET A 329 5.67 14.03 -2.78
C MET A 329 6.56 12.82 -2.48
N GLY A 330 7.87 12.94 -2.75
CA GLY A 330 8.85 11.92 -2.36
C GLY A 330 8.85 11.67 -0.86
N MET A 331 8.84 12.73 -0.05
CA MET A 331 8.73 12.63 1.40
C MET A 331 7.36 12.12 1.84
N ASN A 332 6.27 12.55 1.22
CA ASN A 332 4.94 12.02 1.54
C ASN A 332 4.85 10.50 1.35
N ASN A 333 5.42 9.98 0.26
CA ASN A 333 5.55 8.54 0.05
C ASN A 333 6.45 7.86 1.09
N ALA A 334 7.58 8.47 1.46
CA ALA A 334 8.46 7.91 2.49
C ALA A 334 7.75 7.80 3.85
N TYR A 335 7.02 8.83 4.28
CA TYR A 335 6.26 8.83 5.53
C TYR A 335 5.12 7.80 5.49
N MET A 336 4.40 7.65 4.36
CA MET A 336 3.44 6.55 4.20
C MET A 336 4.10 5.19 4.35
N SER A 337 5.22 4.96 3.64
CA SER A 337 5.93 3.68 3.69
C SER A 337 6.44 3.34 5.09
N ILE A 338 6.92 4.32 5.87
CA ILE A 338 7.29 4.10 7.28
C ILE A 338 6.06 3.65 8.08
N GLY A 339 4.91 4.29 7.89
CA GLY A 339 3.66 3.88 8.54
C GLY A 339 3.23 2.46 8.13
N ASN A 340 3.41 2.09 6.86
CA ASN A 340 3.10 0.74 6.36
C ASN A 340 3.99 -0.36 6.93
N VAL A 341 5.16 0.00 7.45
CA VAL A 341 6.04 -0.94 8.17
C VAL A 341 5.65 -0.99 9.64
N LEU A 342 5.57 0.17 10.30
CA LEU A 342 5.35 0.24 11.75
C LEU A 342 3.94 -0.22 12.15
N GLY A 343 2.92 0.12 11.36
CA GLY A 343 1.53 -0.20 11.64
C GLY A 343 1.30 -1.70 11.85
N PRO A 344 1.61 -2.55 10.86
CA PRO A 344 1.47 -4.00 10.98
C PRO A 344 2.35 -4.61 12.08
N THR A 345 3.59 -4.14 12.27
CA THR A 345 4.45 -4.65 13.34
C THR A 345 3.85 -4.42 14.73
N ILE A 346 3.38 -3.19 15.01
CA ILE A 346 2.80 -2.86 16.30
C ILE A 346 1.44 -3.56 16.47
N ALA A 347 0.59 -3.52 15.44
CA ALA A 347 -0.73 -4.16 15.46
C ALA A 347 -0.64 -5.66 15.73
N GLY A 348 0.26 -6.37 15.03
CA GLY A 348 0.46 -7.80 15.25
C GLY A 348 0.86 -8.12 16.70
N SER A 349 1.82 -7.37 17.25
CA SER A 349 2.25 -7.57 18.64
C SER A 349 1.16 -7.28 19.67
N LEU A 350 0.32 -6.27 19.42
CA LEU A 350 -0.82 -5.95 20.28
C LEU A 350 -1.93 -6.99 20.17
N TYR A 351 -2.13 -7.55 18.97
CA TYR A 351 -3.14 -8.56 18.70
C TYR A 351 -2.92 -9.83 19.53
N ASP A 352 -1.68 -10.27 19.69
CA ASP A 352 -1.33 -11.44 20.51
C ASP A 352 -1.62 -11.25 22.00
N VAL A 353 -1.61 -10.00 22.48
CA VAL A 353 -2.01 -9.67 23.85
C VAL A 353 -3.53 -9.65 23.96
N ASN A 354 -4.20 -8.99 23.01
CA ASN A 354 -5.65 -8.96 22.91
C ASN A 354 -6.07 -8.53 21.50
N ILE A 355 -6.99 -9.30 20.90
CA ILE A 355 -7.47 -9.07 19.53
C ILE A 355 -8.08 -7.67 19.30
N ILE A 356 -8.53 -6.99 20.36
CA ILE A 356 -9.16 -5.66 20.31
C ILE A 356 -8.11 -4.52 20.37
N TYR A 357 -6.92 -4.75 20.93
CA TYR A 357 -5.92 -3.70 21.16
C TYR A 357 -5.46 -2.96 19.90
N PRO A 358 -5.30 -3.61 18.72
CA PRO A 358 -4.98 -2.89 17.49
C PRO A 358 -6.03 -1.85 17.09
N PHE A 359 -7.32 -2.14 17.34
CA PHE A 359 -8.43 -1.23 17.06
C PHE A 359 -8.43 -0.04 18.03
N VAL A 360 -8.16 -0.29 19.32
CA VAL A 360 -8.02 0.76 20.34
C VAL A 360 -6.84 1.67 20.01
N MET A 361 -5.70 1.09 19.63
CA MET A 361 -4.53 1.84 19.18
C MET A 361 -4.88 2.71 17.97
N GLY A 362 -5.48 2.12 16.93
CA GLY A 362 -5.88 2.84 15.73
C GLY A 362 -6.84 3.99 16.03
N PHE A 363 -7.82 3.79 16.91
CA PHE A 363 -8.72 4.84 17.37
C PHE A 363 -7.97 5.97 18.08
N ALA A 364 -7.09 5.66 19.03
CA ALA A 364 -6.30 6.65 19.77
C ALA A 364 -5.41 7.47 18.82
N ILE A 365 -4.76 6.80 17.86
CA ILE A 365 -3.91 7.39 16.84
C ILE A 365 -4.70 8.34 15.92
N LEU A 366 -5.88 7.92 15.46
CA LEU A 366 -6.76 8.75 14.64
C LEU A 366 -7.34 9.93 15.42
N LEU A 367 -7.62 9.76 16.72
CA LEU A 367 -8.06 10.85 17.58
C LEU A 367 -6.98 11.92 17.76
N ILE A 368 -5.72 11.51 17.99
CA ILE A 368 -4.57 12.42 18.02
C ILE A 368 -4.44 13.15 16.67
N THR A 369 -4.58 12.42 15.56
CA THR A 369 -4.53 12.99 14.21
C THR A 369 -5.64 14.03 14.01
N LEU A 370 -6.86 13.74 14.47
CA LEU A 370 -8.01 14.64 14.39
C LEU A 370 -7.75 15.94 15.17
N LEU A 371 -7.23 15.83 16.39
CA LEU A 371 -6.88 16.98 17.23
C LEU A 371 -5.78 17.82 16.58
N LEU A 372 -4.74 17.18 16.02
CA LEU A 372 -3.68 17.86 15.29
C LEU A 372 -4.24 18.60 14.07
N ALA A 373 -5.00 17.93 13.20
CA ALA A 373 -5.60 18.52 12.01
C ALA A 373 -6.54 19.68 12.35
N TYR A 374 -7.40 19.53 13.37
CA TYR A 374 -8.31 20.57 13.82
C TYR A 374 -7.56 21.79 14.40
N SER A 375 -6.56 21.55 15.25
CA SER A 375 -5.73 22.62 15.81
C SER A 375 -5.02 23.41 14.71
N TRP A 376 -4.64 22.73 13.63
CA TRP A 376 -3.93 23.34 12.52
C TRP A 376 -4.85 24.19 11.65
N LYS A 377 -6.08 23.72 11.41
CA LYS A 377 -7.14 24.49 10.75
C LYS A 377 -7.51 25.75 11.50
N ARG A 378 -7.67 25.66 12.82
CA ARG A 378 -7.99 26.82 13.66
C ARG A 378 -6.92 27.92 13.59
N LYS A 379 -5.65 27.55 13.37
CA LYS A 379 -4.54 28.52 13.21
C LYS A 379 -4.46 29.15 11.81
N GLY A 380 -5.43 28.90 10.92
CA GLY A 380 -5.46 29.46 9.56
C GLY A 380 -4.37 28.92 8.64
N ARG A 381 -3.65 27.87 9.05
CA ARG A 381 -2.47 27.39 8.31
C ARG A 381 -2.82 26.49 7.11
N PHE A 382 -4.09 26.12 6.95
CA PHE A 382 -4.62 25.57 5.70
C PHE A 382 -5.02 26.66 4.68
N ALA A 383 -5.08 27.94 5.06
CA ALA A 383 -5.55 29.00 4.17
C ALA A 383 -4.68 29.20 2.92
N VAL A 384 -3.41 28.74 2.94
CA VAL A 384 -2.50 28.75 1.77
C VAL A 384 -2.83 27.60 0.80
N ALA A 385 -3.50 26.55 1.26
CA ALA A 385 -3.89 25.39 0.45
C ALA A 385 -5.37 25.43 0.03
N ASP A 386 -6.24 26.07 0.81
CA ASP A 386 -7.66 26.24 0.51
C ASP A 386 -7.95 27.50 -0.36
N SER A 387 -6.95 28.37 -0.59
CA SER A 387 -6.96 29.49 -1.56
C SER A 387 -6.52 29.05 -2.94
#